data_AF-A0A5B9Y3V5-F1
#
_entry.id   AF-A0A5B9Y3V5-F1
#
_cell.length_a   1.000
_cell.length_b   1.000
_cell.length_c   1.000
_cell.angle_alpha   90.00
_cell.angle_beta   90.00
_cell.angle_gamma   90.00
#
_symmetry.space_group_name_H-M   'P 1'
#
loop_
_entity.id
_entity.type
_entity.pdbx_description
1 polymer ?
#
loop_
_entity_poly.entity_id
_entity_poly.type
_entity_poly.pdbx_seq_one_letter_code
_entity_poly.pdbx_strand_id
1 'polypeptide(L)'
;MTNISIMVPVLFAVLALFMFYTSGAIMMELLKFKMKNHFATIAAGFFVYFTFISIFTLPLQLISVLPYFFFVYYLWGITIVYLLFCCVFAKYWLSTTFISISSLIYLVVALIFLIMNYVVYKFISDGSFSRHKNTISIMFWLKDNPVSFFNASSMYNVLGFKPFQGWYTFQLSIVMLAGAQSFQYQDVIIPFIFIIDSFVAASIFVYMYDSFRKVENTWAKYTLLFLSLITFVGTKVILQDFNYSLWTGDIFFIYLIMYSIIIILRYTSQGFRERNDPTFVGLVIGGYIAFSWDSAYQVLFLLYGLLFVIQRRYTINFTKDILKMSLFALVDLFFFNIILKFYLQTILFGALLLFLIIVAYLMTRSYSVVIKFETFVDQRINFVTLLLPMAFMIISLGLTLASNESFVNPEDTYLNFLYVWTAVFRNELSRYWITFMLSMAILAISFVWIFIRNRFQTNVLTGIVDLLLISYLTFYNPIVVKFINIIYPMMTQSNGIIMIIQGTLAINVLLYWGFNKINYKKTEKVKVYRKPSILIV
;
A
#
# COMPACT_ATOMS: atom_id res chain seq x y z
N MET A 1 6.43 42.06 0.66
CA MET A 1 6.38 40.64 0.22
C MET A 1 5.00 40.13 0.56
N THR A 2 4.22 39.69 -0.44
CA THR A 2 2.85 39.21 -0.24
C THR A 2 2.87 37.71 0.00
N ASN A 3 2.47 37.25 1.19
CA ASN A 3 2.25 35.83 1.44
C ASN A 3 1.05 35.35 0.62
N ILE A 4 1.11 34.13 0.11
CA ILE A 4 -0.05 33.52 -0.56
C ILE A 4 -1.11 33.27 0.51
N SER A 5 -2.35 33.71 0.25
CA SER A 5 -3.46 33.49 1.18
C SER A 5 -3.69 32.00 1.39
N ILE A 6 -3.91 31.59 2.65
CA ILE A 6 -4.22 30.20 3.01
C ILE A 6 -5.47 29.64 2.30
N MET A 7 -6.33 30.52 1.78
CA MET A 7 -7.48 30.11 0.99
C MET A 7 -7.09 29.43 -0.33
N VAL A 8 -5.94 29.78 -0.91
CA VAL A 8 -5.46 29.19 -2.17
C VAL A 8 -5.18 27.68 -2.03
N PRO A 9 -4.32 27.22 -1.10
CA PRO A 9 -4.10 25.78 -0.91
C PRO A 9 -5.34 25.05 -0.41
N VAL A 10 -6.23 25.70 0.36
CA VAL A 10 -7.52 25.12 0.77
C VAL A 10 -8.41 24.86 -0.44
N LEU A 11 -8.54 25.82 -1.36
CA LEU A 11 -9.34 25.65 -2.58
C LEU A 11 -8.80 24.51 -3.47
N PHE A 12 -7.48 24.43 -3.66
CA PHE A 12 -6.88 23.30 -4.38
C PHE A 12 -7.13 21.97 -3.68
N ALA A 13 -7.02 21.91 -2.35
CA ALA A 13 -7.31 20.70 -1.60
C ALA A 13 -8.78 20.28 -1.73
N VAL A 14 -9.73 21.22 -1.67
CA VAL A 14 -11.16 20.95 -1.85
C VAL A 14 -11.45 20.41 -3.26
N LEU A 15 -10.86 21.00 -4.30
CA LEU A 15 -11.00 20.52 -5.68
C LEU A 15 -10.44 19.09 -5.86
N ALA A 16 -9.26 18.82 -5.28
CA ALA A 16 -8.66 17.50 -5.32
C ALA A 16 -9.49 16.47 -4.54
N LEU A 17 -9.99 16.82 -3.34
CA LEU A 17 -10.85 15.94 -2.55
C LEU A 17 -12.18 15.66 -3.26
N PHE A 18 -12.76 16.65 -3.93
CA PHE A 18 -13.94 16.45 -4.77
C PHE A 18 -13.65 15.42 -5.86
N MET A 19 -12.56 15.60 -6.60
CA MET A 19 -12.13 14.67 -7.66
C MET A 19 -11.88 13.25 -7.12
N PHE A 20 -11.22 13.10 -5.97
CA PHE A 20 -10.99 11.79 -5.35
C PHE A 20 -12.28 11.15 -4.85
N TYR A 21 -13.20 11.92 -4.28
CA TYR A 21 -14.50 11.42 -3.86
C TYR A 21 -15.33 10.92 -5.05
N THR A 22 -15.48 11.71 -6.11
CA THR A 22 -16.29 11.34 -7.28
C THR A 22 -15.68 10.16 -8.02
N SER A 23 -14.36 10.16 -8.21
CA SER A 23 -13.62 9.03 -8.77
C SER A 23 -13.85 7.74 -7.99
N GLY A 24 -13.71 7.81 -6.67
CA GLY A 24 -13.95 6.68 -5.77
C GLY A 24 -15.38 6.17 -5.88
N ALA A 25 -16.36 7.06 -5.85
CA ALA A 25 -17.77 6.71 -5.99
C ALA A 25 -18.07 5.98 -7.32
N ILE A 26 -17.57 6.52 -8.44
CA ILE A 26 -17.72 5.92 -9.77
C ILE A 26 -17.12 4.51 -9.79
N MET A 27 -15.89 4.36 -9.32
CA MET A 27 -15.22 3.05 -9.30
C MET A 27 -15.94 2.05 -8.40
N MET A 28 -16.39 2.49 -7.23
CA MET A 28 -17.09 1.61 -6.29
C MET A 28 -18.44 1.13 -6.86
N GLU A 29 -19.16 1.96 -7.61
CA GLU A 29 -20.41 1.53 -8.26
C GLU A 29 -20.19 0.68 -9.50
N LEU A 30 -19.23 1.03 -10.37
CA LEU A 30 -18.85 0.20 -11.53
C LEU A 30 -18.49 -1.23 -11.09
N LEU A 31 -17.85 -1.35 -9.92
CA LEU A 31 -17.44 -2.62 -9.36
C LEU A 31 -18.50 -3.25 -8.45
N LYS A 32 -19.62 -2.53 -8.19
CA LYS A 32 -20.78 -2.92 -7.36
C LYS A 32 -20.46 -3.17 -5.88
N PHE A 33 -19.57 -2.36 -5.31
CA PHE A 33 -19.22 -2.41 -3.90
C PHE A 33 -20.32 -1.85 -3.00
N LYS A 34 -20.66 -2.57 -1.93
CA LYS A 34 -21.57 -2.09 -0.89
C LYS A 34 -20.82 -1.28 0.16
N MET A 35 -20.83 0.05 0.03
CA MET A 35 -20.22 0.95 1.00
C MET A 35 -21.28 1.63 1.88
N LYS A 36 -21.07 1.58 3.20
CA LYS A 36 -21.94 2.26 4.19
C LYS A 36 -21.59 3.74 4.36
N ASN A 37 -20.31 4.09 4.20
CA ASN A 37 -19.84 5.46 4.28
C ASN A 37 -19.27 5.89 2.92
N HIS A 38 -19.87 6.88 2.29
CA HIS A 38 -19.43 7.39 0.99
C HIS A 38 -18.04 8.02 1.06
N PHE A 39 -17.64 8.63 2.19
CA PHE A 39 -16.33 9.28 2.32
C PHE A 39 -15.16 8.28 2.43
N ALA A 40 -15.43 7.02 2.78
CA ALA A 40 -14.43 5.96 2.72
C ALA A 40 -13.96 5.67 1.28
N THR A 41 -14.68 6.18 0.26
CA THR A 41 -14.30 6.06 -1.15
C THR A 41 -13.24 7.08 -1.59
N ILE A 42 -12.93 8.11 -0.79
CA ILE A 42 -11.87 9.08 -1.14
C ILE A 42 -10.51 8.39 -1.28
N ALA A 43 -10.19 7.42 -0.42
CA ALA A 43 -8.96 6.62 -0.57
C ALA A 43 -8.95 5.80 -1.87
N ALA A 44 -10.11 5.21 -2.23
CA ALA A 44 -10.27 4.49 -3.49
C ALA A 44 -9.97 5.39 -4.69
N GLY A 45 -10.60 6.56 -4.77
CA GLY A 45 -10.40 7.49 -5.88
C GLY A 45 -9.02 8.12 -5.90
N PHE A 46 -8.43 8.40 -4.74
CA PHE A 46 -7.04 8.86 -4.63
C PHE A 46 -6.07 7.86 -5.29
N PHE A 47 -6.10 6.59 -4.88
CA PHE A 47 -5.17 5.60 -5.46
C PHE A 47 -5.48 5.29 -6.91
N VAL A 48 -6.75 5.15 -7.29
CA VAL A 48 -7.13 4.90 -8.68
C VAL A 48 -6.69 6.06 -9.59
N TYR A 49 -6.82 7.31 -9.15
CA TYR A 49 -6.33 8.46 -9.89
C TYR A 49 -4.82 8.39 -10.16
N PHE A 50 -4.02 8.06 -9.14
CA PHE A 50 -2.57 7.92 -9.31
C PHE A 50 -2.18 6.69 -10.16
N THR A 51 -2.96 5.60 -10.11
CA THR A 51 -2.81 4.48 -11.04
C THR A 51 -3.06 4.90 -12.48
N PHE A 52 -4.15 5.64 -12.74
CA PHE A 52 -4.43 6.15 -14.08
C PHE A 52 -3.32 7.07 -14.58
N ILE A 53 -2.85 7.99 -13.74
CA ILE A 53 -1.68 8.82 -14.07
C ILE A 53 -0.48 7.95 -14.43
N SER A 54 -0.15 6.95 -13.61
CA SER A 54 0.97 6.05 -13.86
C SER A 54 0.86 5.40 -15.24
N ILE A 55 -0.29 4.76 -15.52
CA ILE A 55 -0.54 4.06 -16.78
C ILE A 55 -0.51 5.00 -18.00
N PHE A 56 -1.15 6.17 -17.92
CA PHE A 56 -1.22 7.11 -19.04
C PHE A 56 0.07 7.89 -19.29
N THR A 57 0.94 8.00 -18.29
CA THR A 57 2.24 8.69 -18.41
C THR A 57 3.36 7.73 -18.79
N LEU A 58 3.22 6.43 -18.48
CA LEU A 58 4.23 5.41 -18.73
C LEU A 58 4.72 5.33 -20.19
N PRO A 59 3.84 5.28 -21.22
CA PRO A 59 4.29 5.23 -22.61
C PRO A 59 5.11 6.45 -23.03
N LEU A 60 4.78 7.62 -22.50
CA LEU A 60 5.52 8.86 -22.78
C LEU A 60 6.93 8.83 -22.19
N GLN A 61 7.13 8.09 -21.10
CA GLN A 61 8.46 7.90 -20.51
C GLN A 61 9.39 7.08 -21.40
N LEU A 62 8.91 6.39 -22.44
CA LEU A 62 9.80 5.70 -23.39
C LEU A 62 10.42 6.66 -24.41
N ILE A 63 9.90 7.88 -24.54
CA ILE A 63 10.41 8.88 -25.48
C ILE A 63 11.52 9.67 -24.81
N SER A 64 12.76 9.24 -25.02
CA SER A 64 13.95 9.75 -24.33
C SER A 64 14.21 11.26 -24.49
N VAL A 65 13.66 11.88 -25.53
CA VAL A 65 13.89 13.29 -25.89
C VAL A 65 12.85 14.23 -25.24
N LEU A 66 11.79 13.70 -24.62
CA LEU A 66 10.75 14.55 -24.04
C LEU A 66 11.28 15.33 -22.82
N PRO A 67 11.13 16.66 -22.79
CA PRO A 67 11.53 17.48 -21.66
C PRO A 67 10.59 17.23 -20.47
N TYR A 68 11.12 17.34 -19.23
CA TYR A 68 10.33 17.17 -18.00
C TYR A 68 9.01 17.94 -18.00
N PHE A 69 9.07 19.16 -18.50
CA PHE A 69 7.93 20.06 -18.50
C PHE A 69 6.75 19.58 -19.32
N PHE A 70 7.03 18.82 -20.39
CA PHE A 70 5.98 18.15 -21.15
C PHE A 70 5.17 17.22 -20.24
N PHE A 71 5.83 16.48 -19.35
CA PHE A 71 5.16 15.58 -18.42
C PHE A 71 4.35 16.33 -17.35
N VAL A 72 4.85 17.48 -16.86
CA VAL A 72 4.12 18.34 -15.93
C VAL A 72 2.81 18.84 -16.55
N TYR A 73 2.90 19.38 -17.77
CA TYR A 73 1.73 19.86 -18.50
C TYR A 73 0.80 18.76 -18.96
N TYR A 74 1.33 17.59 -19.34
CA TYR A 74 0.53 16.44 -19.70
C TYR A 74 -0.25 15.90 -18.50
N LEU A 75 0.39 15.76 -17.33
CA LEU A 75 -0.30 15.41 -16.09
C LEU A 75 -1.37 16.45 -15.76
N TRP A 76 -1.06 17.73 -15.93
CA TRP A 76 -2.03 18.81 -15.73
C TRP A 76 -3.23 18.68 -16.68
N GLY A 77 -2.99 18.47 -17.98
CA GLY A 77 -4.03 18.24 -18.98
C GLY A 77 -4.91 17.04 -18.64
N ILE A 78 -4.31 15.91 -18.26
CA ILE A 78 -5.05 14.74 -17.77
C ILE A 78 -5.89 15.11 -16.55
N THR A 79 -5.33 15.84 -15.59
CA THR A 79 -6.02 16.22 -14.35
C THR A 79 -7.24 17.08 -14.66
N ILE A 80 -7.14 18.04 -15.58
CA ILE A 80 -8.27 18.86 -16.03
C ILE A 80 -9.34 18.00 -16.68
N VAL A 81 -8.96 17.14 -17.63
CA VAL A 81 -9.89 16.23 -18.32
C VAL A 81 -10.59 15.31 -17.30
N TYR A 82 -9.84 14.80 -16.34
CA TYR A 82 -10.35 13.95 -15.27
C TYR A 82 -11.32 14.70 -14.33
N LEU A 83 -11.03 15.95 -14.01
CA LEU A 83 -11.91 16.81 -13.22
C LEU A 83 -13.19 17.16 -13.98
N LEU A 84 -13.10 17.47 -15.28
CA LEU A 84 -14.26 17.70 -16.14
C LEU A 84 -15.16 16.45 -16.21
N PHE A 85 -14.56 15.27 -16.36
CA PHE A 85 -15.27 14.00 -16.28
C PHE A 85 -16.00 13.87 -14.93
N CYS A 86 -15.32 14.13 -13.81
CA CYS A 86 -15.95 14.13 -12.49
C CYS A 86 -17.13 15.11 -12.37
N CYS A 87 -17.01 16.31 -12.94
CA CYS A 87 -18.08 17.32 -12.95
C CYS A 87 -19.29 16.91 -13.78
N VAL A 88 -19.09 16.38 -14.99
CA VAL A 88 -20.18 15.91 -15.88
C VAL A 88 -20.99 14.82 -15.19
N PHE A 89 -20.32 13.93 -14.48
CA PHE A 89 -20.94 12.81 -13.81
C PHE A 89 -21.43 13.13 -12.39
N ALA A 90 -21.12 14.30 -11.82
CA ALA A 90 -21.41 14.66 -10.43
C ALA A 90 -22.88 14.44 -10.01
N LYS A 91 -23.84 14.71 -10.90
CA LYS A 91 -25.28 14.53 -10.66
C LYS A 91 -25.67 13.08 -10.33
N TYR A 92 -24.92 12.10 -10.82
CA TYR A 92 -25.19 10.68 -10.62
C TYR A 92 -24.54 10.13 -9.34
N TRP A 93 -23.55 10.83 -8.78
CA TRP A 93 -22.62 10.27 -7.79
C TRP A 93 -22.60 10.99 -6.44
N LEU A 94 -23.04 12.26 -6.41
CA LEU A 94 -23.25 12.98 -5.17
C LEU A 94 -24.53 12.45 -4.51
N SER A 95 -24.38 11.60 -3.49
CA SER A 95 -25.53 11.16 -2.72
C SER A 95 -26.10 12.33 -1.92
N THR A 96 -27.43 12.46 -1.93
CA THR A 96 -28.18 13.49 -1.18
C THR A 96 -28.04 13.36 0.34
N THR A 97 -27.38 12.30 0.83
CA THR A 97 -27.10 12.03 2.24
C THR A 97 -25.71 12.51 2.69
N PHE A 98 -25.21 13.62 2.11
CA PHE A 98 -23.94 14.23 2.51
C PHE A 98 -23.90 14.61 4.00
N ILE A 99 -25.06 14.94 4.58
CA ILE A 99 -25.24 15.28 6.00
C ILE A 99 -25.83 14.07 6.74
N SER A 100 -25.01 13.07 7.04
CA SER A 100 -25.40 11.91 7.85
C SER A 100 -24.50 11.83 9.08
N ILE A 101 -24.92 11.13 10.14
CA ILE A 101 -24.09 10.95 11.34
C ILE A 101 -22.74 10.31 10.98
N SER A 102 -22.72 9.42 9.99
CA SER A 102 -21.50 8.80 9.46
C SER A 102 -20.55 9.79 8.79
N SER A 103 -21.06 10.85 8.14
CA SER A 103 -20.21 11.90 7.58
C SER A 103 -19.65 12.82 8.65
N LEU A 104 -20.42 13.11 9.70
CA LEU A 104 -19.93 13.87 10.86
C LEU A 104 -18.79 13.11 11.58
N ILE A 105 -18.95 11.80 11.80
CA ILE A 105 -17.89 10.95 12.37
C ILE A 105 -16.63 11.00 11.49
N TYR A 106 -16.78 10.91 10.17
CA TYR A 106 -15.65 11.01 9.24
C TYR A 106 -14.93 12.36 9.35
N LEU A 107 -15.65 13.47 9.39
CA LEU A 107 -15.06 14.81 9.51
C LEU A 107 -14.33 15.00 10.84
N VAL A 108 -14.86 14.46 11.94
CA VAL A 108 -14.16 14.47 13.24
C VAL A 108 -12.85 13.69 13.17
N VAL A 109 -12.86 12.51 12.55
CA VAL A 109 -11.64 11.71 12.35
C VAL A 109 -10.63 12.48 11.46
N ALA A 110 -11.07 13.10 10.38
CA ALA A 110 -10.22 13.91 9.51
C ALA A 110 -9.61 15.11 10.26
N LEU A 111 -10.39 15.78 11.12
CA LEU A 111 -9.91 16.88 11.96
C LEU A 111 -8.83 16.41 12.94
N ILE A 112 -9.00 15.22 13.55
CA ILE A 112 -8.00 14.63 14.45
C ILE A 112 -6.69 14.38 13.69
N PHE A 113 -6.74 13.82 12.48
CA PHE A 113 -5.53 13.63 11.68
C PHE A 113 -4.88 14.95 11.24
N LEU A 114 -5.67 15.99 10.98
CA LEU A 114 -5.16 17.32 10.64
C LEU A 114 -4.41 17.97 11.80
N ILE A 115 -5.01 17.93 13.00
CA ILE A 115 -4.36 18.39 14.24
C ILE A 115 -3.09 17.58 14.49
N MET A 116 -3.14 16.27 14.33
CA MET A 116 -2.00 15.39 14.51
C MET A 116 -0.86 15.70 13.54
N ASN A 117 -1.15 15.91 12.25
CA ASN A 117 -0.15 16.29 11.25
C ASN A 117 0.52 17.63 11.61
N TYR A 118 -0.27 18.60 12.08
CA TYR A 118 0.26 19.88 12.56
C TYR A 118 1.18 19.71 13.77
N VAL A 119 0.78 18.90 14.76
CA VAL A 119 1.57 18.61 15.97
C VAL A 119 2.88 17.90 15.60
N VAL A 120 2.82 16.86 14.77
CA VAL A 120 4.01 16.11 14.33
C VAL A 120 4.98 17.04 13.59
N TYR A 121 4.48 17.86 12.67
CA TYR A 121 5.31 18.79 11.94
C TYR A 121 6.04 19.79 12.84
N LYS A 122 5.37 20.26 13.90
CA LYS A 122 5.93 21.28 14.79
C LYS A 122 6.89 20.71 15.85
N PHE A 123 6.67 19.47 16.30
CA PHE A 123 7.33 18.94 17.49
C PHE A 123 8.16 17.67 17.28
N ILE A 124 7.95 16.92 16.20
CA ILE A 124 8.56 15.58 16.00
C ILE A 124 9.39 15.52 14.71
N SER A 125 8.94 16.14 13.62
CA SER A 125 9.60 16.00 12.32
C SER A 125 10.82 16.92 12.19
N ASP A 126 12.02 16.34 12.28
CA ASP A 126 13.29 16.96 11.86
C ASP A 126 13.43 17.07 10.32
N GLY A 127 12.43 16.60 9.57
CA GLY A 127 12.37 16.65 8.11
C GLY A 127 12.26 18.09 7.64
N SER A 128 13.40 18.78 7.49
CA SER A 128 13.42 20.15 6.99
C SER A 128 12.70 20.20 5.64
N PHE A 129 11.50 20.81 5.62
CA PHE A 129 10.80 21.14 4.39
C PHE A 129 11.74 21.87 3.41
N SER A 130 12.78 22.52 3.92
CA SER A 130 13.93 23.04 3.17
C SER A 130 14.53 22.07 2.14
N ARG A 131 14.82 20.81 2.50
CA ARG A 131 15.34 19.81 1.55
C ARG A 131 14.34 19.51 0.44
N HIS A 132 13.07 19.33 0.81
CA HIS A 132 11.99 19.07 -0.15
C HIS A 132 11.72 20.27 -1.08
N LYS A 133 11.76 21.48 -0.52
CA LYS A 133 11.66 22.75 -1.24
C LYS A 133 12.78 22.89 -2.26
N ASN A 134 14.02 22.48 -1.93
CA ASN A 134 15.12 22.49 -2.87
C ASN A 134 14.86 21.52 -4.03
N THR A 135 14.41 20.30 -3.75
CA THR A 135 13.99 19.32 -4.76
C THR A 135 12.93 19.90 -5.70
N ILE A 136 11.85 20.48 -5.19
CA ILE A 136 10.80 21.08 -6.01
C ILE A 136 11.32 22.29 -6.81
N SER A 137 12.19 23.10 -6.22
CA SER A 137 12.78 24.26 -6.90
C SER A 137 13.66 23.84 -8.06
N ILE A 138 14.45 22.77 -7.89
CA ILE A 138 15.25 22.16 -8.96
C ILE A 138 14.34 21.62 -10.07
N MET A 139 13.28 20.88 -9.71
CA MET A 139 12.32 20.36 -10.69
C MET A 139 11.57 21.48 -11.43
N PHE A 140 11.27 22.58 -10.74
CA PHE A 140 10.65 23.75 -11.35
C PHE A 140 11.61 24.46 -12.32
N TRP A 141 12.89 24.58 -11.98
CA TRP A 141 13.90 25.16 -12.86
C TRP A 141 14.09 24.37 -14.18
N LEU A 142 13.89 23.05 -14.15
CA LEU A 142 13.89 22.19 -15.35
C LEU A 142 12.76 22.50 -16.33
N LYS A 143 11.77 23.30 -15.93
CA LYS A 143 10.77 23.85 -16.84
C LYS A 143 11.42 24.65 -17.96
N ASP A 144 12.35 25.52 -17.59
CA ASP A 144 12.96 26.50 -18.49
C ASP A 144 14.28 25.96 -19.08
N ASN A 145 14.78 24.83 -18.57
CA ASN A 145 16.03 24.18 -18.97
C ASN A 145 15.77 22.71 -19.29
N PRO A 146 15.34 22.38 -20.52
CA PRO A 146 14.95 21.03 -20.87
C PRO A 146 16.15 20.08 -20.82
N VAL A 147 16.11 19.12 -19.90
CA VAL A 147 17.10 18.05 -19.81
C VAL A 147 16.41 16.72 -20.08
N SER A 148 17.04 15.88 -20.91
CA SER A 148 16.64 14.49 -21.06
C SER A 148 17.06 13.71 -19.81
N PHE A 149 16.09 13.24 -19.03
CA PHE A 149 16.33 12.34 -17.90
C PHE A 149 16.86 10.97 -18.33
N PHE A 150 16.82 10.63 -19.61
CA PHE A 150 17.28 9.34 -20.13
C PHE A 150 18.76 9.35 -20.54
N ASN A 151 19.39 10.53 -20.46
CA ASN A 151 20.82 10.69 -20.63
C ASN A 151 21.53 10.54 -19.27
N ALA A 152 22.30 9.45 -19.12
CA ALA A 152 23.04 9.10 -17.90
C ALA A 152 24.08 10.16 -17.49
N SER A 153 24.49 11.04 -18.43
CA SER A 153 25.45 12.13 -18.18
C SER A 153 24.83 13.38 -17.56
N SER A 154 23.50 13.43 -17.36
CA SER A 154 22.88 14.57 -16.71
C SER A 154 23.17 14.56 -15.20
N MET A 155 23.57 15.72 -14.66
CA MET A 155 23.79 15.93 -13.22
C MET A 155 22.58 15.46 -12.37
N TYR A 156 21.39 15.46 -12.94
CA TYR A 156 20.13 15.05 -12.30
C TYR A 156 20.01 13.54 -12.08
N ASN A 157 20.51 12.72 -13.01
CA ASN A 157 20.63 11.28 -12.79
C ASN A 157 21.68 10.97 -11.72
N VAL A 158 22.76 11.75 -11.66
CA VAL A 158 23.80 11.65 -10.61
C VAL A 158 23.24 12.06 -9.24
N LEU A 159 22.31 13.01 -9.19
CA LEU A 159 21.60 13.44 -7.98
C LEU A 159 20.43 12.51 -7.57
N GLY A 160 20.18 11.43 -8.33
CA GLY A 160 19.15 10.44 -8.02
C GLY A 160 17.72 10.86 -8.34
N PHE A 161 17.51 11.95 -9.10
CA PHE A 161 16.17 12.35 -9.55
C PHE A 161 15.68 11.39 -10.63
N LYS A 162 14.76 10.50 -10.26
CA LYS A 162 14.15 9.57 -11.21
C LYS A 162 13.10 10.27 -12.09
N PRO A 163 12.98 9.89 -13.37
CA PRO A 163 12.00 10.46 -14.27
C PRO A 163 10.59 10.16 -13.76
N PHE A 164 9.92 11.20 -13.25
CA PHE A 164 8.48 11.22 -12.95
C PHE A 164 8.00 10.32 -11.78
N GLN A 165 8.18 10.81 -10.56
CA GLN A 165 7.33 10.42 -9.43
C GLN A 165 6.03 11.24 -9.52
N GLY A 166 4.90 10.59 -9.86
CA GLY A 166 3.62 11.25 -10.10
C GLY A 166 3.18 12.18 -8.96
N TRP A 167 3.54 11.86 -7.71
CA TRP A 167 3.30 12.71 -6.55
C TRP A 167 4.07 14.05 -6.60
N TYR A 168 5.37 14.04 -6.94
CA TYR A 168 6.15 15.28 -7.05
C TYR A 168 5.69 16.14 -8.21
N THR A 169 5.38 15.52 -9.35
CA THR A 169 4.85 16.26 -10.50
C THR A 169 3.49 16.88 -10.19
N PHE A 170 2.65 16.20 -9.39
CA PHE A 170 1.37 16.73 -8.92
C PHE A 170 1.54 17.89 -7.92
N GLN A 171 2.50 17.84 -7.00
CA GLN A 171 2.82 18.99 -6.14
C GLN A 171 3.31 20.20 -6.95
N LEU A 172 4.15 19.95 -7.95
CA LEU A 172 4.74 20.98 -8.80
C LEU A 172 3.68 21.66 -9.70
N SER A 173 2.69 20.91 -10.18
CA SER A 173 1.56 21.50 -10.91
C SER A 173 0.71 22.43 -10.03
N ILE A 174 0.51 22.10 -8.75
CA ILE A 174 -0.20 22.96 -7.78
C ILE A 174 0.58 24.25 -7.52
N VAL A 175 1.90 24.15 -7.33
CA VAL A 175 2.78 25.31 -7.17
C VAL A 175 2.71 26.25 -8.39
N MET A 176 2.73 25.68 -9.59
CA MET A 176 2.57 26.44 -10.83
C MET A 176 1.21 27.13 -10.92
N LEU A 177 0.12 26.43 -10.56
CA LEU A 177 -1.24 26.99 -10.58
C LEU A 177 -1.43 28.09 -9.54
N ALA A 178 -0.78 27.98 -8.37
CA ALA A 178 -0.78 29.02 -7.35
C ALA A 178 0.02 30.26 -7.76
N GLY A 179 0.80 30.20 -8.85
CA GLY A 179 1.74 31.26 -9.23
C GLY A 179 2.82 31.49 -8.17
N ALA A 180 3.12 30.47 -7.36
CA ALA A 180 3.99 30.61 -6.20
C ALA A 180 5.46 30.74 -6.61
N GLN A 181 6.18 31.64 -5.95
CA GLN A 181 7.63 31.72 -6.06
C GLN A 181 8.30 30.76 -5.08
N SER A 182 9.56 30.38 -5.30
CA SER A 182 10.28 29.37 -4.51
C SER A 182 10.23 29.62 -3.00
N PHE A 183 10.29 30.86 -2.54
CA PHE A 183 10.18 31.17 -1.12
C PHE A 183 8.78 30.91 -0.53
N GLN A 184 7.72 30.96 -1.34
CA GLN A 184 6.31 30.77 -0.97
C GLN A 184 5.84 29.31 -1.09
N TYR A 185 6.69 28.38 -1.56
CA TYR A 185 6.30 26.97 -1.71
C TYR A 185 5.79 26.36 -0.39
N GLN A 186 6.34 26.82 0.74
CA GLN A 186 5.91 26.38 2.05
C GLN A 186 4.45 26.75 2.35
N ASP A 187 4.04 27.96 1.97
CA ASP A 187 2.71 28.50 2.23
C ASP A 187 1.62 27.77 1.42
N VAL A 188 2.00 27.14 0.31
CA VAL A 188 1.08 26.37 -0.54
C VAL A 188 1.12 24.88 -0.21
N ILE A 189 2.29 24.28 -0.18
CA ILE A 189 2.46 22.83 -0.12
C ILE A 189 2.10 22.28 1.26
N ILE A 190 2.49 22.96 2.34
CA ILE A 190 2.25 22.45 3.69
C ILE A 190 0.75 22.35 3.98
N PRO A 191 -0.06 23.43 3.84
CA PRO A 191 -1.49 23.35 4.13
C PRO A 191 -2.20 22.37 3.19
N PHE A 192 -1.81 22.34 1.90
CA PHE A 192 -2.37 21.42 0.93
C PHE A 192 -2.17 19.96 1.33
N ILE A 193 -0.93 19.55 1.62
CA ILE A 193 -0.60 18.16 1.99
C ILE A 193 -1.29 17.77 3.28
N PHE A 194 -1.32 18.64 4.30
CA PHE A 194 -1.98 18.33 5.56
C PHE A 194 -3.46 18.00 5.37
N ILE A 195 -4.16 18.74 4.50
CA ILE A 195 -5.56 18.46 4.20
C ILE A 195 -5.69 17.13 3.46
N ILE A 196 -4.96 16.93 2.36
CA ILE A 196 -5.06 15.70 1.55
C ILE A 196 -4.73 14.45 2.38
N ASP A 197 -3.60 14.46 3.08
CA ASP A 197 -3.15 13.35 3.91
C ASP A 197 -4.17 13.01 5.03
N SER A 198 -4.76 14.03 5.67
CA SER A 198 -5.75 13.81 6.73
C SER A 198 -7.03 13.15 6.22
N PHE A 199 -7.54 13.58 5.07
CA PHE A 199 -8.74 13.00 4.47
C PHE A 199 -8.47 11.61 3.91
N VAL A 200 -7.31 11.36 3.29
CA VAL A 200 -6.93 10.02 2.82
C VAL A 200 -6.76 9.07 4.01
N ALA A 201 -6.03 9.46 5.06
CA ALA A 201 -5.87 8.66 6.27
C ALA A 201 -7.21 8.35 6.96
N ALA A 202 -8.09 9.35 7.10
CA ALA A 202 -9.44 9.18 7.64
C ALA A 202 -10.25 8.17 6.82
N SER A 203 -10.14 8.21 5.49
CA SER A 203 -10.86 7.31 4.60
C SER A 203 -10.39 5.87 4.75
N ILE A 204 -9.08 5.65 4.86
CA ILE A 204 -8.52 4.32 5.10
C ILE A 204 -8.95 3.78 6.46
N PHE A 205 -8.88 4.62 7.50
CA PHE A 205 -9.31 4.26 8.85
C PHE A 205 -10.79 3.87 8.89
N VAL A 206 -11.68 4.70 8.33
CA VAL A 206 -13.11 4.41 8.30
C VAL A 206 -13.41 3.16 7.48
N TYR A 207 -12.75 2.97 6.35
CA TYR A 207 -12.87 1.76 5.55
C TYR A 207 -12.48 0.51 6.34
N MET A 208 -11.35 0.55 7.06
CA MET A 208 -10.91 -0.54 7.94
C MET A 208 -11.92 -0.81 9.05
N TYR A 209 -12.38 0.24 9.73
CA TYR A 209 -13.33 0.13 10.84
C TYR A 209 -14.65 -0.51 10.39
N ASP A 210 -15.23 -0.04 9.28
CA ASP A 210 -16.48 -0.60 8.76
C ASP A 210 -16.30 -2.00 8.19
N SER A 211 -15.10 -2.35 7.71
CA SER A 211 -14.81 -3.69 7.17
C SER A 211 -14.61 -4.75 8.27
N PHE A 212 -13.96 -4.39 9.38
CA PHE A 212 -13.53 -5.35 10.39
C PHE A 212 -14.43 -5.37 11.64
N ARG A 213 -15.25 -4.34 11.87
CA ARG A 213 -16.20 -4.33 12.98
C ARG A 213 -17.33 -5.33 12.75
N LYS A 214 -17.44 -6.33 13.63
CA LYS A 214 -18.60 -7.23 13.74
C LYS A 214 -19.43 -6.99 15.01
N VAL A 215 -19.02 -6.03 15.84
CA VAL A 215 -19.72 -5.68 17.08
C VAL A 215 -21.04 -4.95 16.78
N GLU A 216 -22.14 -5.50 17.29
CA GLU A 216 -23.49 -4.91 17.18
C GLU A 216 -23.86 -4.00 18.35
N ASN A 217 -23.32 -4.26 19.55
CA ASN A 217 -23.59 -3.44 20.73
C ASN A 217 -23.06 -2.02 20.55
N THR A 218 -23.96 -1.03 20.69
CA THR A 218 -23.69 0.41 20.52
C THR A 218 -22.51 0.91 21.37
N TRP A 219 -22.44 0.56 22.65
CA TRP A 219 -21.34 0.98 23.53
C TRP A 219 -20.00 0.38 23.09
N ALA A 220 -19.98 -0.93 22.82
CA ALA A 220 -18.78 -1.62 22.36
C ALA A 220 -18.34 -1.15 20.96
N LYS A 221 -19.27 -0.69 20.13
CA LYS A 221 -19.01 -0.09 18.82
C LYS A 221 -18.28 1.25 18.94
N TYR A 222 -18.71 2.13 19.84
CA TYR A 222 -18.06 3.43 20.07
C TYR A 222 -16.70 3.29 20.77
N THR A 223 -16.58 2.38 21.75
CA THR A 223 -15.28 2.13 22.39
C THR A 223 -14.27 1.52 21.43
N LEU A 224 -14.70 0.58 20.57
CA LEU A 224 -13.85 0.04 19.51
C LEU A 224 -13.41 1.14 18.54
N LEU A 225 -14.30 2.05 18.13
CA LEU A 225 -13.97 3.18 17.25
C LEU A 225 -12.90 4.08 17.89
N PHE A 226 -13.06 4.42 19.15
CA PHE A 226 -12.14 5.30 19.87
C PHE A 226 -10.76 4.64 20.05
N LEU A 227 -10.71 3.40 20.52
CA LEU A 227 -9.46 2.68 20.72
C LEU A 227 -8.75 2.40 19.40
N SER A 228 -9.48 2.00 18.35
CA SER A 228 -8.88 1.77 17.03
C SER A 228 -8.37 3.07 16.41
N LEU A 229 -9.03 4.21 16.66
CA LEU A 229 -8.56 5.51 16.22
C LEU A 229 -7.25 5.88 16.92
N ILE A 230 -7.17 5.72 18.25
CA ILE A 230 -5.95 5.97 19.01
C ILE A 230 -4.81 5.11 18.48
N THR A 231 -5.05 3.82 18.22
CA THR A 231 -3.99 2.94 17.74
C THR A 231 -3.56 3.27 16.32
N PHE A 232 -4.50 3.67 15.45
CA PHE A 232 -4.17 4.10 14.10
C PHE A 232 -3.36 5.40 14.11
N VAL A 233 -3.73 6.37 14.95
CA VAL A 233 -2.97 7.60 15.20
C VAL A 233 -1.56 7.27 15.71
N GLY A 234 -1.45 6.39 16.71
CA GLY A 234 -0.16 5.93 17.23
C GLY A 234 0.72 5.30 16.15
N THR A 235 0.14 4.43 15.31
CA THR A 235 0.91 3.83 14.19
C THR A 235 1.36 4.87 13.17
N LYS A 236 0.56 5.90 12.91
CA LYS A 236 0.94 6.98 11.99
C LYS A 236 2.09 7.82 12.54
N VAL A 237 2.05 8.15 13.84
CA VAL A 237 3.14 8.87 14.51
C VAL A 237 4.44 8.05 14.48
N ILE A 238 4.37 6.75 14.77
CA ILE A 238 5.53 5.84 14.71
C ILE A 238 6.14 5.82 13.30
N LEU A 239 5.31 5.75 12.26
CA LEU A 239 5.81 5.80 10.87
C LEU A 239 6.52 7.12 10.56
N GLN A 240 6.01 8.24 11.06
CA GLN A 240 6.64 9.55 10.86
C GLN A 240 7.96 9.69 11.61
N ASP A 241 8.09 9.04 12.79
CA ASP A 241 9.33 8.98 13.57
C ASP A 241 10.44 8.18 12.85
N PHE A 242 10.06 7.18 12.04
CA PHE A 242 10.98 6.42 11.19
C PHE A 242 11.38 7.15 9.88
N ASN A 243 11.31 8.48 9.84
CA ASN A 243 11.66 9.32 8.69
C ASN A 243 10.80 9.13 7.42
N TYR A 244 9.64 8.47 7.50
CA TYR A 244 8.69 8.49 6.38
C TYR A 244 8.01 9.85 6.31
N SER A 245 8.53 10.69 5.40
CA SER A 245 8.12 12.08 5.30
C SER A 245 6.75 12.23 4.66
N LEU A 246 5.95 13.18 5.19
CA LEU A 246 4.73 13.66 4.55
C LEU A 246 5.01 14.37 3.21
N TRP A 247 6.23 14.86 3.03
CA TRP A 247 6.63 15.62 1.85
C TRP A 247 6.90 14.72 0.65
N THR A 248 7.51 13.56 0.90
CA THR A 248 7.83 12.55 -0.10
C THR A 248 6.60 11.68 -0.38
N GLY A 249 6.62 10.93 -1.49
CA GLY A 249 5.54 10.00 -1.82
C GLY A 249 5.46 8.77 -0.90
N ASP A 250 6.43 8.58 0.00
CA ASP A 250 6.57 7.34 0.78
C ASP A 250 5.42 7.10 1.75
N ILE A 251 4.85 8.15 2.34
CA ILE A 251 3.67 8.00 3.22
C ILE A 251 2.44 7.54 2.45
N PHE A 252 2.26 8.03 1.22
CA PHE A 252 1.16 7.62 0.36
C PHE A 252 1.39 6.22 -0.22
N PHE A 253 2.65 5.83 -0.46
CA PHE A 253 3.01 4.44 -0.75
C PHE A 253 2.68 3.51 0.42
N ILE A 254 2.96 3.91 1.66
CA ILE A 254 2.57 3.17 2.87
C ILE A 254 1.04 3.03 2.93
N TYR A 255 0.31 4.11 2.69
CA TYR A 255 -1.16 4.09 2.68
C TYR A 255 -1.74 3.21 1.58
N LEU A 256 -1.11 3.16 0.40
CA LEU A 256 -1.49 2.30 -0.71
C LEU A 256 -1.38 0.82 -0.33
N ILE A 257 -0.24 0.41 0.24
CA ILE A 257 -0.03 -0.97 0.71
C ILE A 257 -1.02 -1.29 1.83
N MET A 258 -1.17 -0.38 2.80
CA MET A 258 -2.09 -0.55 3.91
C MET A 258 -3.53 -0.77 3.44
N TYR A 259 -4.02 0.09 2.53
CA TYR A 259 -5.35 0.01 1.96
C TYR A 259 -5.56 -1.28 1.16
N SER A 260 -4.57 -1.68 0.36
CA SER A 260 -4.59 -2.93 -0.41
C SER A 260 -4.73 -4.16 0.49
N ILE A 261 -3.96 -4.22 1.58
CA ILE A 261 -4.07 -5.31 2.56
C ILE A 261 -5.46 -5.31 3.21
N ILE A 262 -6.01 -4.16 3.59
CA ILE A 262 -7.35 -4.08 4.20
C ILE A 262 -8.43 -4.62 3.25
N ILE A 263 -8.39 -4.27 1.96
CA ILE A 263 -9.35 -4.77 0.97
C ILE A 263 -9.26 -6.29 0.85
N ILE A 264 -8.05 -6.86 0.82
CA ILE A 264 -7.89 -8.31 0.63
C ILE A 264 -8.26 -9.10 1.88
N LEU A 265 -7.95 -8.57 3.06
CA LEU A 265 -8.40 -9.17 4.32
C LEU A 265 -9.93 -9.13 4.43
N ARG A 266 -10.58 -8.07 3.93
CA ARG A 266 -12.04 -8.03 3.80
C ARG A 266 -12.53 -9.11 2.82
N TYR A 267 -11.98 -9.15 1.61
CA TYR A 267 -12.33 -10.10 0.55
C TYR A 267 -12.22 -11.57 0.99
N THR A 268 -11.23 -11.90 1.81
CA THR A 268 -10.98 -13.28 2.29
C THR A 268 -11.70 -13.62 3.59
N SER A 269 -12.25 -12.64 4.30
CA SER A 269 -13.01 -12.84 5.55
C SER A 269 -14.52 -12.77 5.39
N GLN A 270 -15.04 -12.21 4.28
CA GLN A 270 -16.47 -12.18 3.99
C GLN A 270 -17.00 -13.57 3.60
N GLY A 271 -18.26 -13.83 3.94
CA GLY A 271 -18.96 -15.08 3.61
C GLY A 271 -19.32 -15.21 2.13
N PHE A 272 -19.23 -14.12 1.37
CA PHE A 272 -19.52 -14.08 -0.06
C PHE A 272 -18.37 -13.40 -0.82
N ARG A 273 -18.13 -13.86 -2.05
CA ARG A 273 -17.06 -13.40 -2.92
C ARG A 273 -17.55 -12.25 -3.80
N GLU A 274 -17.06 -11.04 -3.57
CA GLU A 274 -17.30 -9.91 -4.48
C GLU A 274 -16.38 -10.07 -5.71
N ARG A 275 -16.97 -10.27 -6.90
CA ARG A 275 -16.28 -10.72 -8.13
C ARG A 275 -15.20 -9.75 -8.65
N ASN A 276 -15.27 -8.50 -8.23
CA ASN A 276 -14.48 -7.40 -8.78
C ASN A 276 -13.36 -6.91 -7.83
N ASP A 277 -13.35 -7.35 -6.57
CA ASP A 277 -12.33 -6.98 -5.58
C ASP A 277 -10.91 -7.26 -6.04
N PRO A 278 -10.61 -8.41 -6.67
CA PRO A 278 -9.25 -8.67 -7.13
C PRO A 278 -8.78 -7.68 -8.19
N THR A 279 -9.69 -7.23 -9.06
CA THR A 279 -9.36 -6.21 -10.07
C THR A 279 -9.18 -4.84 -9.41
N PHE A 280 -9.99 -4.51 -8.41
CA PHE A 280 -9.85 -3.27 -7.65
C PHE A 280 -8.53 -3.20 -6.90
N VAL A 281 -8.15 -4.29 -6.23
CA VAL A 281 -6.86 -4.44 -5.56
C VAL A 281 -5.72 -4.25 -6.54
N GLY A 282 -5.79 -4.89 -7.72
CA GLY A 282 -4.77 -4.71 -8.76
C GLY A 282 -4.66 -3.27 -9.24
N LEU A 283 -5.79 -2.57 -9.41
CA LEU A 283 -5.81 -1.15 -9.76
C LEU A 283 -5.17 -0.30 -8.66
N VAL A 284 -5.53 -0.48 -7.39
CA VAL A 284 -4.94 0.27 -6.27
C VAL A 284 -3.43 0.02 -6.20
N ILE A 285 -3.02 -1.24 -6.26
CA ILE A 285 -1.60 -1.61 -6.15
C ILE A 285 -0.81 -1.01 -7.32
N GLY A 286 -1.31 -1.02 -8.57
CA GLY A 286 -0.63 -0.47 -9.74
C GLY A 286 -0.23 1.02 -9.63
N GLY A 287 -0.86 1.79 -8.73
CA GLY A 287 -0.47 3.19 -8.48
C GLY A 287 0.88 3.37 -7.78
N TYR A 288 1.55 2.29 -7.38
CA TYR A 288 2.73 2.36 -6.52
C TYR A 288 3.91 3.15 -7.12
N ILE A 289 4.14 3.07 -8.44
CA ILE A 289 5.22 3.80 -9.13
C ILE A 289 5.03 5.31 -9.00
N ALA A 290 3.79 5.80 -8.92
CA ALA A 290 3.52 7.22 -8.74
C ALA A 290 4.06 7.76 -7.40
N PHE A 291 4.29 6.88 -6.43
CA PHE A 291 4.68 7.24 -5.06
C PHE A 291 6.10 6.85 -4.68
N SER A 292 6.60 5.67 -5.06
CA SER A 292 7.96 5.26 -4.71
C SER A 292 8.56 4.30 -5.74
N TRP A 293 9.55 4.81 -6.49
CA TRP A 293 10.32 4.02 -7.46
C TRP A 293 11.33 3.09 -6.76
N ASP A 294 11.93 3.56 -5.66
CA ASP A 294 12.91 2.80 -4.87
C ASP A 294 12.29 1.69 -4.02
N SER A 295 10.97 1.68 -3.87
CA SER A 295 10.25 0.60 -3.18
C SER A 295 9.41 -0.26 -4.12
N ALA A 296 9.56 -0.06 -5.44
CA ALA A 296 8.77 -0.72 -6.48
C ALA A 296 8.73 -2.25 -6.36
N TYR A 297 9.90 -2.86 -6.14
CA TYR A 297 10.04 -4.31 -6.05
C TYR A 297 9.35 -4.93 -4.84
N GLN A 298 9.14 -4.15 -3.78
CA GLN A 298 8.46 -4.64 -2.59
C GLN A 298 7.01 -5.05 -2.92
N VAL A 299 6.37 -4.42 -3.91
CA VAL A 299 5.02 -4.80 -4.36
C VAL A 299 4.93 -6.26 -4.83
N LEU A 300 6.01 -6.83 -5.37
CA LEU A 300 6.06 -8.26 -5.72
C LEU A 300 5.96 -9.14 -4.48
N PHE A 301 6.61 -8.73 -3.39
CA PHE A 301 6.59 -9.47 -2.14
C PHE A 301 5.19 -9.46 -1.54
N LEU A 302 4.48 -8.32 -1.66
CA LEU A 302 3.07 -8.24 -1.33
C LEU A 302 2.26 -9.21 -2.17
N LEU A 303 2.34 -9.14 -3.50
CA LEU A 303 1.59 -10.03 -4.41
C LEU A 303 1.83 -11.51 -4.11
N TYR A 304 3.06 -11.90 -3.80
CA TYR A 304 3.40 -13.26 -3.38
C TYR A 304 2.67 -13.65 -2.08
N GLY A 305 2.69 -12.80 -1.04
CA GLY A 305 1.96 -13.07 0.19
C GLY A 305 0.44 -13.16 -0.01
N LEU A 306 -0.11 -12.31 -0.89
CA LEU A 306 -1.55 -12.25 -1.17
C LEU A 306 -2.07 -13.55 -1.82
N LEU A 307 -1.27 -14.20 -2.67
CA LEU A 307 -1.60 -15.49 -3.27
C LEU A 307 -2.00 -16.52 -2.21
N PHE A 308 -1.20 -16.63 -1.15
CA PHE A 308 -1.43 -17.64 -0.10
C PHE A 308 -2.60 -17.29 0.82
N VAL A 309 -2.93 -16.02 0.99
CA VAL A 309 -4.12 -15.60 1.75
C VAL A 309 -5.40 -15.90 0.98
N ILE A 310 -5.41 -15.65 -0.33
CA ILE A 310 -6.56 -15.95 -1.19
C ILE A 310 -6.75 -17.45 -1.32
N GLN A 311 -5.68 -18.20 -1.63
CA GLN A 311 -5.74 -19.66 -1.77
C GLN A 311 -6.28 -20.32 -0.49
N ARG A 312 -5.89 -19.84 0.69
CA ARG A 312 -6.38 -20.39 1.95
C ARG A 312 -7.90 -20.27 2.11
N ARG A 313 -8.51 -19.24 1.54
CA ARG A 313 -9.97 -19.06 1.56
C ARG A 313 -10.65 -19.77 0.40
N TYR A 314 -10.03 -19.75 -0.78
CA TYR A 314 -10.59 -20.25 -2.03
C TYR A 314 -9.64 -21.29 -2.63
N THR A 315 -9.99 -22.57 -2.48
CA THR A 315 -9.21 -23.69 -3.03
C THR A 315 -9.30 -23.81 -4.55
N ILE A 316 -10.31 -23.17 -5.16
CA ILE A 316 -10.55 -23.13 -6.60
C ILE A 316 -10.81 -21.67 -7.03
N ASN A 317 -10.47 -21.33 -8.27
CA ASN A 317 -10.60 -20.01 -8.90
C ASN A 317 -9.71 -18.90 -8.31
N PHE A 318 -8.71 -19.23 -7.48
CA PHE A 318 -7.80 -18.24 -6.92
C PHE A 318 -6.76 -17.75 -7.94
N THR A 319 -6.41 -18.56 -8.95
CA THR A 319 -5.49 -18.18 -10.03
C THR A 319 -5.99 -16.96 -10.81
N LYS A 320 -7.31 -16.88 -10.98
CA LYS A 320 -7.98 -15.78 -11.70
C LYS A 320 -7.86 -14.48 -10.92
N ASP A 321 -7.99 -14.58 -9.60
CA ASP A 321 -7.92 -13.43 -8.71
C ASP A 321 -6.50 -12.87 -8.66
N ILE A 322 -5.50 -13.76 -8.58
CA ILE A 322 -4.09 -13.37 -8.61
C ILE A 322 -3.75 -12.69 -9.92
N LEU A 323 -4.20 -13.23 -11.06
CA LEU A 323 -3.95 -12.63 -12.36
C LEU A 323 -4.52 -11.21 -12.46
N LYS A 324 -5.74 -11.01 -11.94
CA LYS A 324 -6.36 -9.67 -11.87
C LYS A 324 -5.61 -8.71 -10.95
N MET A 325 -5.06 -9.19 -9.84
CA MET A 325 -4.30 -8.37 -8.89
C MET A 325 -2.91 -8.01 -9.40
N SER A 326 -2.24 -8.94 -10.10
CA SER A 326 -0.83 -8.77 -10.49
C SER A 326 -0.64 -8.04 -11.81
N LEU A 327 -1.65 -8.03 -12.70
CA LEU A 327 -1.52 -7.49 -14.06
C LEU A 327 -0.95 -6.07 -14.10
N PHE A 328 -1.59 -5.12 -13.42
CA PHE A 328 -1.19 -3.71 -13.46
C PHE A 328 0.21 -3.52 -12.89
N ALA A 329 0.45 -4.06 -11.69
CA ALA A 329 1.75 -3.93 -11.03
C ALA A 329 2.91 -4.55 -11.83
N LEU A 330 2.69 -5.65 -12.55
CA LEU A 330 3.72 -6.28 -13.37
C LEU A 330 3.98 -5.55 -14.67
N VAL A 331 2.94 -4.97 -15.30
CA VAL A 331 3.11 -4.08 -16.45
C VAL A 331 3.98 -2.89 -16.04
N ASP A 332 3.66 -2.28 -14.90
CA ASP A 332 4.41 -1.17 -14.32
C ASP A 332 5.89 -1.54 -14.06
N LEU A 333 6.16 -2.70 -13.44
CA LEU A 333 7.53 -3.19 -13.21
C LEU A 333 8.30 -3.50 -14.50
N PHE A 334 7.63 -4.03 -15.51
CA PHE A 334 8.27 -4.33 -16.79
C PHE A 334 8.79 -3.04 -17.44
N PHE A 335 7.94 -2.02 -17.57
CA PHE A 335 8.35 -0.75 -18.14
C PHE A 335 9.33 0.04 -17.27
N PHE A 336 9.16 -0.01 -15.95
CA PHE A 336 10.12 0.56 -15.00
C PHE A 336 11.54 0.05 -15.24
N ASN A 337 11.69 -1.27 -15.45
CA ASN A 337 13.00 -1.87 -15.69
C ASN A 337 13.57 -1.57 -17.08
N ILE A 338 12.71 -1.39 -18.09
CA ILE A 338 13.12 -0.87 -19.40
C ILE A 338 13.72 0.53 -19.24
N ILE A 339 13.02 1.41 -18.52
CA ILE A 339 13.43 2.80 -18.30
C ILE A 339 14.78 2.87 -17.58
N LEU A 340 14.96 2.07 -16.53
CA LEU A 340 16.22 2.01 -15.78
C LEU A 340 17.33 1.21 -16.46
N LYS A 341 17.10 0.68 -17.67
CA LYS A 341 18.05 -0.15 -18.44
C LYS A 341 18.50 -1.41 -17.67
N PHE A 342 17.63 -1.92 -16.81
CA PHE A 342 17.81 -3.19 -16.09
C PHE A 342 17.37 -4.34 -17.00
N TYR A 343 18.20 -4.68 -17.98
CA TYR A 343 17.86 -5.63 -19.05
C TYR A 343 17.54 -7.04 -18.55
N LEU A 344 18.29 -7.55 -17.57
CA LEU A 344 18.06 -8.89 -17.01
C LEU A 344 16.70 -8.95 -16.31
N GLN A 345 16.39 -7.94 -15.49
CA GLN A 345 15.11 -7.80 -14.79
C GLN A 345 13.97 -7.62 -15.79
N THR A 346 14.18 -6.85 -16.84
CA THR A 346 13.21 -6.67 -17.94
C THR A 346 12.85 -8.00 -18.60
N ILE A 347 13.85 -8.85 -18.91
CA ILE A 347 13.61 -10.17 -19.50
C ILE A 347 12.81 -11.04 -18.52
N LEU A 348 13.17 -11.04 -17.23
CA LEU A 348 12.49 -11.83 -16.20
C LEU A 348 11.03 -11.43 -16.05
N PHE A 349 10.74 -10.13 -15.89
CA PHE A 349 9.35 -9.65 -15.75
C PHE A 349 8.56 -9.74 -17.05
N GLY A 350 9.20 -9.57 -18.21
CA GLY A 350 8.59 -9.80 -19.51
C GLY A 350 8.16 -11.26 -19.68
N ALA A 351 9.00 -12.22 -19.28
CA ALA A 351 8.66 -13.64 -19.26
C ALA A 351 7.52 -13.94 -18.30
N LEU A 352 7.49 -13.32 -17.12
CA LEU A 352 6.42 -13.49 -16.14
C LEU A 352 5.09 -12.91 -16.65
N LEU A 353 5.11 -11.75 -17.31
CA LEU A 353 3.95 -11.14 -17.94
C LEU A 353 3.42 -12.03 -19.09
N LEU A 354 4.32 -12.55 -19.93
CA LEU A 354 3.96 -13.50 -20.99
C LEU A 354 3.36 -14.78 -20.41
N PHE A 355 3.92 -15.29 -19.31
CA PHE A 355 3.34 -16.42 -18.57
C PHE A 355 1.92 -16.11 -18.08
N LEU A 356 1.66 -14.92 -17.54
CA LEU A 356 0.29 -14.52 -17.16
C LEU A 356 -0.66 -14.46 -18.36
N ILE A 357 -0.21 -13.98 -19.52
CA ILE A 357 -1.01 -13.99 -20.75
C ILE A 357 -1.34 -15.44 -21.16
N ILE A 358 -0.37 -16.35 -21.09
CA ILE A 358 -0.59 -17.78 -21.35
C ILE A 358 -1.60 -18.36 -20.37
N VAL A 359 -1.48 -18.05 -19.07
CA VAL A 359 -2.44 -18.52 -18.05
C VAL A 359 -3.84 -17.96 -18.31
N ALA A 360 -3.97 -16.68 -18.67
CA ALA A 360 -5.25 -16.08 -19.06
C ALA A 360 -5.85 -16.79 -20.28
N TYR A 361 -5.02 -17.10 -21.28
CA TYR A 361 -5.44 -17.85 -22.46
C TYR A 361 -5.93 -19.26 -22.09
N LEU A 362 -5.18 -20.01 -21.27
CA LEU A 362 -5.57 -21.33 -20.78
C LEU A 362 -6.87 -21.29 -19.96
N MET A 363 -7.09 -20.23 -19.17
CA MET A 363 -8.37 -20.03 -18.47
C MET A 363 -9.56 -19.92 -19.41
N THR A 364 -9.37 -19.33 -20.60
CA THR A 364 -10.45 -19.19 -21.59
C THR A 364 -10.68 -20.44 -22.43
N ARG A 365 -9.63 -21.21 -22.75
CA ARG A 365 -9.70 -22.32 -23.70
C ARG A 365 -9.70 -23.71 -23.06
N SER A 366 -9.03 -23.89 -21.93
CA SER A 366 -8.78 -25.20 -21.31
C SER A 366 -8.74 -25.09 -19.79
N TYR A 367 -9.86 -24.61 -19.21
CA TYR A 367 -10.00 -24.41 -17.76
C TYR A 367 -9.69 -25.67 -16.92
N SER A 368 -9.78 -26.87 -17.49
CA SER A 368 -9.37 -28.12 -16.85
C SER A 368 -7.89 -28.16 -16.44
N VAL A 369 -6.99 -27.54 -17.22
CA VAL A 369 -5.56 -27.45 -16.90
C VAL A 369 -5.34 -26.56 -15.67
N VAL A 370 -6.10 -25.46 -15.60
CA VAL A 370 -6.05 -24.51 -14.49
C VAL A 370 -6.58 -25.14 -13.21
N ILE A 371 -7.70 -25.88 -13.28
CA ILE A 371 -8.20 -26.64 -12.12
C ILE A 371 -7.15 -27.63 -11.63
N LYS A 372 -6.50 -28.38 -12.53
CA LYS A 372 -5.43 -29.31 -12.15
C LYS A 372 -4.29 -28.60 -11.42
N PHE A 373 -3.86 -27.43 -11.91
CA PHE A 373 -2.87 -26.61 -11.22
C PHE A 373 -3.34 -26.15 -9.83
N GLU A 374 -4.56 -25.61 -9.72
CA GLU A 374 -5.12 -25.15 -8.45
C GLU A 374 -5.23 -26.29 -7.43
N THR A 375 -5.70 -27.46 -7.86
CA THR A 375 -5.76 -28.66 -7.01
C THR A 375 -4.38 -29.15 -6.59
N PHE A 376 -3.37 -29.06 -7.46
CA PHE A 376 -1.99 -29.37 -7.11
C PHE A 376 -1.45 -28.42 -6.04
N VAL A 377 -1.66 -27.11 -6.22
CA VAL A 377 -1.23 -26.09 -5.26
C VAL A 377 -1.90 -26.29 -3.91
N ASP A 378 -3.19 -26.62 -3.89
CA ASP A 378 -3.95 -26.85 -2.66
C ASP A 378 -3.48 -28.13 -1.93
N GLN A 379 -3.33 -29.23 -2.66
CA GLN A 379 -2.87 -30.52 -2.10
C GLN A 379 -1.42 -30.48 -1.61
N ARG A 380 -0.55 -29.71 -2.27
CA ARG A 380 0.88 -29.60 -1.96
C ARG A 380 1.24 -28.23 -1.40
N ILE A 381 0.32 -27.58 -0.68
CA ILE A 381 0.48 -26.18 -0.26
C ILE A 381 1.74 -25.91 0.55
N ASN A 382 2.14 -26.83 1.44
CA ASN A 382 3.37 -26.68 2.23
C ASN A 382 4.60 -26.64 1.33
N PHE A 383 4.65 -27.51 0.32
CA PHE A 383 5.74 -27.55 -0.64
C PHE A 383 5.76 -26.29 -1.50
N VAL A 384 4.60 -25.88 -2.04
CA VAL A 384 4.50 -24.69 -2.90
C VAL A 384 4.87 -23.41 -2.14
N THR A 385 4.46 -23.29 -0.87
CA THR A 385 4.79 -22.13 -0.03
C THR A 385 6.30 -22.07 0.30
N LEU A 386 6.96 -23.23 0.43
CA LEU A 386 8.39 -23.31 0.78
C LEU A 386 9.34 -23.29 -0.42
N LEU A 387 8.85 -23.53 -1.64
CA LEU A 387 9.68 -23.62 -2.84
C LEU A 387 10.54 -22.37 -3.05
N LEU A 388 9.92 -21.19 -3.04
CA LEU A 388 10.63 -19.93 -3.26
C LEU A 388 11.57 -19.56 -2.08
N PRO A 389 11.12 -19.61 -0.81
CA PRO A 389 12.01 -19.41 0.33
C PRO A 389 13.24 -20.32 0.32
N MET A 390 13.07 -21.62 0.05
CA MET A 390 14.17 -22.57 0.01
C MET A 390 15.15 -22.26 -1.13
N ALA A 391 14.64 -21.95 -2.33
CA ALA A 391 15.49 -21.58 -3.46
C ALA A 391 16.32 -20.32 -3.13
N PHE A 392 15.70 -19.29 -2.56
CA PHE A 392 16.39 -18.06 -2.20
C PHE A 392 17.43 -18.27 -1.09
N MET A 393 17.10 -19.07 -0.08
CA MET A 393 18.06 -19.42 0.97
C MET A 393 19.25 -20.20 0.40
N ILE A 394 19.02 -21.21 -0.45
CA ILE A 394 20.10 -22.02 -1.06
C ILE A 394 21.02 -21.15 -1.93
N ILE A 395 20.46 -20.27 -2.76
CA ILE A 395 21.26 -19.38 -3.61
C ILE A 395 22.06 -18.41 -2.75
N SER A 396 21.42 -17.81 -1.74
CA SER A 396 22.10 -16.88 -0.82
C SER A 396 23.24 -17.56 -0.06
N LEU A 397 23.02 -18.79 0.42
CA LEU A 397 24.03 -19.65 1.04
C LEU A 397 25.23 -19.87 0.12
N GLY A 398 24.97 -20.29 -1.12
CA GLY A 398 26.02 -20.52 -2.11
C GLY A 398 26.84 -19.27 -2.40
N LEU A 399 26.20 -18.10 -2.47
CA LEU A 399 26.88 -16.82 -2.66
C LEU A 399 27.76 -16.44 -1.47
N THR A 400 27.26 -16.57 -0.23
CA THR A 400 28.06 -16.31 0.97
C THR A 400 29.26 -17.25 1.11
N LEU A 401 29.09 -18.53 0.78
CA LEU A 401 30.19 -19.50 0.81
C LEU A 401 31.23 -19.18 -0.29
N ALA A 402 30.80 -18.66 -1.44
CA ALA A 402 31.69 -18.28 -2.52
C ALA A 402 32.46 -16.96 -2.25
N SER A 403 31.84 -16.01 -1.52
CA SER A 403 32.47 -14.71 -1.22
C SER A 403 33.40 -14.72 0.01
N ASN A 404 33.48 -15.82 0.77
CA ASN A 404 34.19 -15.91 2.06
C ASN A 404 33.77 -14.83 3.07
N GLU A 405 32.60 -14.23 2.90
CA GLU A 405 32.07 -13.24 3.83
C GLU A 405 31.34 -13.91 4.98
N SER A 406 31.34 -13.25 6.14
CA SER A 406 30.59 -13.73 7.30
C SER A 406 29.11 -13.87 6.95
N PHE A 407 28.47 -14.94 7.42
CA PHE A 407 27.08 -15.26 7.12
C PHE A 407 26.10 -14.12 7.48
N VAL A 408 26.45 -13.36 8.52
CA VAL A 408 25.75 -12.19 9.01
C VAL A 408 26.80 -11.11 9.21
N ASN A 409 26.94 -10.19 8.25
CA ASN A 409 27.78 -9.01 8.49
C ASN A 409 27.05 -8.09 9.48
N PRO A 410 27.76 -7.42 10.41
CA PRO A 410 27.17 -6.40 11.27
C PRO A 410 26.43 -5.35 10.45
N GLU A 411 27.00 -4.92 9.30
CA GLU A 411 26.40 -4.05 8.29
C GLU A 411 25.08 -4.60 7.72
N ASP A 412 25.03 -5.90 7.41
CA ASP A 412 23.81 -6.58 6.97
C ASP A 412 22.77 -6.76 8.09
N THR A 413 23.20 -6.68 9.35
CA THR A 413 22.29 -6.79 10.50
C THR A 413 21.48 -5.51 10.69
N TYR A 414 22.02 -4.36 10.27
CA TYR A 414 21.25 -3.11 10.12
C TYR A 414 20.13 -3.24 9.08
N LEU A 415 20.22 -4.20 8.16
CA LEU A 415 19.24 -4.43 7.09
C LEU A 415 18.05 -5.28 7.53
N ASN A 416 18.06 -5.79 8.77
CA ASN A 416 16.89 -6.40 9.35
C ASN A 416 15.91 -5.30 9.81
N PHE A 417 14.66 -5.33 9.35
CA PHE A 417 13.65 -4.34 9.82
C PHE A 417 13.49 -4.35 11.34
N LEU A 418 13.75 -5.49 12.00
CA LEU A 418 13.77 -5.59 13.45
C LEU A 418 14.85 -4.70 14.07
N TYR A 419 15.98 -4.49 13.39
CA TYR A 419 17.06 -3.61 13.85
C TYR A 419 16.61 -2.15 13.89
N VAL A 420 15.84 -1.73 12.89
CA VAL A 420 15.19 -0.41 12.86
C VAL A 420 14.20 -0.28 14.03
N TRP A 421 13.44 -1.33 14.33
CA TRP A 421 12.47 -1.33 15.44
C TRP A 421 13.10 -1.39 16.83
N THR A 422 14.26 -2.05 16.96
CA THR A 422 15.04 -2.09 18.21
C THR A 422 15.95 -0.87 18.37
N ALA A 423 15.82 0.16 17.52
CA ALA A 423 16.55 1.42 17.65
C ALA A 423 16.30 2.15 18.99
N VAL A 424 15.23 1.79 19.71
CA VAL A 424 14.96 2.24 21.09
C VAL A 424 16.09 1.85 22.05
N PHE A 425 16.83 0.78 21.78
CA PHE A 425 17.99 0.37 22.55
C PHE A 425 19.24 1.12 22.07
N ARG A 426 19.73 2.07 22.88
CA ARG A 426 20.91 2.90 22.56
C ARG A 426 22.24 2.14 22.49
N ASN A 427 22.34 0.98 23.16
CA ASN A 427 23.56 0.16 23.11
C ASN A 427 23.56 -0.74 21.87
N GLU A 428 24.49 -0.50 20.95
CA GLU A 428 24.59 -1.19 19.66
C GLU A 428 24.78 -2.70 19.80
N LEU A 429 25.55 -3.15 20.79
CA LEU A 429 25.83 -4.58 21.02
C LEU A 429 24.59 -5.30 21.56
N SER A 430 23.86 -4.68 22.48
CA SER A 430 22.59 -5.21 22.96
C SER A 430 21.52 -5.21 21.87
N ARG A 431 21.45 -4.13 21.07
CA ARG A 431 20.53 -4.01 19.93
C ARG A 431 20.77 -5.12 18.90
N TYR A 432 22.04 -5.40 18.57
CA TYR A 432 22.43 -6.48 17.68
C TYR A 432 21.92 -7.84 18.17
N TRP A 433 22.24 -8.23 19.41
CA TRP A 433 21.86 -9.55 19.94
C TRP A 433 20.35 -9.72 20.10
N ILE A 434 19.64 -8.70 20.56
CA ILE A 434 18.17 -8.72 20.68
C ILE A 434 17.54 -8.89 19.30
N THR A 435 18.00 -8.11 18.32
CA THR A 435 17.52 -8.19 16.94
C THR A 435 17.77 -9.56 16.34
N PHE A 436 18.98 -10.11 16.54
CA PHE A 436 19.34 -11.43 16.05
C PHE A 436 18.44 -12.53 16.65
N MET A 437 18.28 -12.54 17.97
CA MET A 437 17.44 -13.53 18.66
C MET A 437 15.97 -13.44 18.21
N LEU A 438 15.42 -12.23 18.11
CA LEU A 438 14.07 -12.01 17.58
C LEU A 438 13.96 -12.49 16.12
N SER A 439 14.95 -12.19 15.29
CA SER A 439 14.92 -12.57 13.87
C SER A 439 14.90 -14.08 13.67
N MET A 440 15.71 -14.81 14.45
CA MET A 440 15.74 -16.27 14.42
C MET A 440 14.47 -16.87 15.01
N ALA A 441 13.91 -16.27 16.07
CA ALA A 441 12.64 -16.70 16.63
C ALA A 441 11.48 -16.53 15.63
N ILE A 442 11.38 -15.38 14.96
CA ILE A 442 10.35 -15.15 13.92
C ILE A 442 10.57 -16.10 12.74
N LEU A 443 11.81 -16.42 12.37
CA LEU A 443 12.10 -17.39 11.32
C LEU A 443 11.56 -18.77 11.66
N ALA A 444 11.85 -19.25 12.88
CA ALA A 444 11.34 -20.53 13.36
C ALA A 444 9.81 -20.54 13.43
N ILE A 445 9.20 -19.47 13.95
CA ILE A 445 7.74 -19.32 13.99
C ILE A 445 7.16 -19.34 12.57
N SER A 446 7.78 -18.64 11.62
CA SER A 446 7.32 -18.56 10.23
C SER A 446 7.37 -19.92 9.54
N PHE A 447 8.43 -20.70 9.79
CA PHE A 447 8.57 -22.06 9.29
C PHE A 447 7.50 -22.98 9.89
N VAL A 448 7.33 -22.98 11.21
CA VAL A 448 6.30 -23.80 11.90
C VAL A 448 4.90 -23.41 11.43
N TRP A 449 4.65 -22.11 11.25
CA TRP A 449 3.36 -21.58 10.82
C TRP A 449 2.87 -22.20 9.51
N ILE A 450 3.76 -22.45 8.54
CA ILE A 450 3.40 -23.09 7.26
C ILE A 450 2.74 -24.45 7.49
N PHE A 451 3.21 -25.25 8.46
CA PHE A 451 2.66 -26.57 8.73
C PHE A 451 1.35 -26.53 9.52
N ILE A 452 1.14 -25.50 10.35
CA ILE A 452 -0.02 -25.42 11.24
C ILE A 452 -1.13 -24.48 10.75
N ARG A 453 -0.87 -23.60 9.77
CA ARG A 453 -1.81 -22.56 9.32
C ARG A 453 -3.17 -23.13 8.91
N ASN A 454 -3.21 -24.32 8.30
CA ASN A 454 -4.45 -24.97 7.87
C ASN A 454 -5.36 -25.42 9.03
N ARG A 455 -4.84 -25.47 10.26
CA ARG A 455 -5.63 -25.82 11.47
C ARG A 455 -6.47 -24.65 11.99
N PHE A 456 -6.17 -23.41 11.58
CA PHE A 456 -6.88 -22.22 12.04
C PHE A 456 -7.93 -21.76 11.01
N GLN A 457 -9.10 -21.34 11.48
CA GLN A 457 -10.15 -20.77 10.63
C GLN A 457 -9.72 -19.46 9.98
N THR A 458 -10.15 -19.23 8.74
CA THR A 458 -9.86 -18.01 7.97
C THR A 458 -10.58 -16.80 8.58
N ASN A 459 -9.81 -15.91 9.20
CA ASN A 459 -10.25 -14.63 9.76
C ASN A 459 -9.26 -13.52 9.38
N VAL A 460 -9.66 -12.26 9.61
CA VAL A 460 -8.81 -11.08 9.35
C VAL A 460 -7.44 -11.20 10.05
N LEU A 461 -7.42 -11.66 11.32
CA LEU A 461 -6.19 -11.86 12.08
C LEU A 461 -5.29 -12.95 11.48
N THR A 462 -5.85 -14.11 11.12
CA THR A 462 -5.05 -15.19 10.53
C THR A 462 -4.53 -14.82 9.15
N GLY A 463 -5.27 -13.98 8.41
CA GLY A 463 -4.84 -13.45 7.12
C GLY A 463 -3.64 -12.50 7.23
N ILE A 464 -3.66 -11.55 8.18
CA ILE A 464 -2.50 -10.65 8.37
C ILE A 464 -1.28 -11.40 8.92
N VAL A 465 -1.49 -12.40 9.79
CA VAL A 465 -0.42 -13.28 10.28
C VAL A 465 0.17 -14.12 9.15
N ASP A 466 -0.66 -14.68 8.26
CA ASP A 466 -0.20 -15.36 7.04
C ASP A 466 0.69 -14.44 6.19
N LEU A 467 0.23 -13.20 5.92
CA LEU A 467 1.01 -12.23 5.14
C LEU A 467 2.36 -11.96 5.79
N LEU A 468 2.37 -11.65 7.08
CA LEU A 468 3.58 -11.29 7.81
C LEU A 468 4.60 -12.44 7.83
N LEU A 469 4.17 -13.63 8.23
CA LEU A 469 5.09 -14.77 8.39
C LEU A 469 5.58 -15.32 7.05
N ILE A 470 4.73 -15.37 6.02
CA ILE A 470 5.15 -15.83 4.68
C ILE A 470 6.07 -14.79 4.04
N SER A 471 5.77 -13.49 4.16
CA SER A 471 6.64 -12.43 3.64
C SER A 471 8.00 -12.46 4.35
N TYR A 472 8.01 -12.62 5.67
CA TYR A 472 9.24 -12.72 6.45
C TYR A 472 10.10 -13.91 6.02
N LEU A 473 9.49 -15.10 5.95
CA LEU A 473 10.19 -16.32 5.56
C LEU A 473 10.79 -16.21 4.15
N THR A 474 10.10 -15.53 3.24
CA THR A 474 10.50 -15.50 1.83
C THR A 474 11.50 -14.39 1.52
N PHE A 475 11.33 -13.18 2.07
CA PHE A 475 12.04 -11.99 1.58
C PHE A 475 12.79 -11.20 2.64
N TYR A 476 12.42 -11.30 3.92
CA TYR A 476 12.94 -10.41 4.96
C TYR A 476 13.76 -11.13 6.04
N ASN A 477 14.03 -12.42 5.86
CA ASN A 477 14.92 -13.13 6.75
C ASN A 477 16.40 -12.76 6.45
N PRO A 478 17.27 -12.77 7.47
CA PRO A 478 18.66 -12.32 7.32
C PRO A 478 19.49 -13.16 6.34
N ILE A 479 19.08 -14.41 6.05
CA ILE A 479 19.76 -15.30 5.11
C ILE A 479 19.48 -14.84 3.68
N VAL A 480 18.22 -14.56 3.35
CA VAL A 480 17.78 -14.25 1.99
C VAL A 480 18.10 -12.81 1.58
N VAL A 481 18.14 -11.88 2.54
CA VAL A 481 18.38 -10.45 2.26
C VAL A 481 19.65 -10.21 1.45
N LYS A 482 20.71 -11.00 1.65
CA LYS A 482 21.95 -10.91 0.86
C LYS A 482 21.73 -11.15 -0.64
N PHE A 483 21.05 -12.24 -0.99
CA PHE A 483 20.68 -12.52 -2.37
C PHE A 483 19.78 -11.43 -2.96
N ILE A 484 18.82 -10.93 -2.18
CA ILE A 484 17.93 -9.87 -2.66
C ILE A 484 18.70 -8.56 -2.87
N ASN A 485 19.67 -8.20 -2.03
CA ASN A 485 20.48 -7.00 -2.22
C ASN A 485 21.34 -7.06 -3.50
N ILE A 486 21.76 -8.25 -3.93
CA ILE A 486 22.49 -8.42 -5.19
C ILE A 486 21.57 -8.15 -6.38
N ILE A 487 20.33 -8.64 -6.35
CA ILE A 487 19.34 -8.42 -7.41
C ILE A 487 18.76 -7.00 -7.35
N TYR A 488 18.67 -6.45 -6.14
CA TYR A 488 18.03 -5.19 -5.82
C TYR A 488 18.82 -4.41 -4.75
N PRO A 489 19.90 -3.72 -5.13
CA PRO A 489 20.77 -3.02 -4.17
C PRO A 489 20.06 -1.89 -3.39
N MET A 490 18.98 -1.35 -3.95
CA MET A 490 18.12 -0.35 -3.30
C MET A 490 17.16 -0.94 -2.26
N MET A 491 17.07 -2.28 -2.13
CA MET A 491 16.34 -2.97 -1.06
C MET A 491 16.76 -2.44 0.31
N THR A 492 18.07 -2.25 0.49
CA THR A 492 18.71 -1.78 1.71
C THR A 492 18.19 -0.41 2.16
N GLN A 493 17.95 0.50 1.22
CA GLN A 493 17.45 1.85 1.48
C GLN A 493 15.95 1.85 1.81
N SER A 494 15.21 0.87 1.32
CA SER A 494 13.76 0.76 1.48
C SER A 494 13.30 0.11 2.79
N ASN A 495 14.24 -0.19 3.72
CA ASN A 495 14.02 -0.56 5.13
C ASN A 495 12.81 -1.46 5.44
N GLY A 496 12.54 -2.47 4.62
CA GLY A 496 11.46 -3.42 4.87
C GLY A 496 10.08 -2.78 5.10
N ILE A 497 9.78 -1.65 4.43
CA ILE A 497 8.52 -0.88 4.57
C ILE A 497 7.28 -1.79 4.64
N ILE A 498 7.17 -2.81 3.77
CA ILE A 498 6.03 -3.74 3.80
C ILE A 498 5.90 -4.49 5.13
N MET A 499 6.99 -4.97 5.72
CA MET A 499 6.94 -5.66 7.02
C MET A 499 6.49 -4.71 8.12
N ILE A 500 6.92 -3.45 8.07
CA ILE A 500 6.49 -2.41 9.02
C ILE A 500 4.98 -2.18 8.87
N ILE A 501 4.48 -2.08 7.65
CA ILE A 501 3.05 -1.90 7.37
C ILE A 501 2.24 -3.12 7.81
N GLN A 502 2.72 -4.33 7.52
CA GLN A 502 2.06 -5.57 7.95
C GLN A 502 2.02 -5.69 9.47
N GLY A 503 3.11 -5.34 10.16
CA GLY A 503 3.19 -5.32 11.62
C GLY A 503 2.25 -4.29 12.26
N THR A 504 2.25 -3.05 11.75
CA THR A 504 1.33 -1.99 12.22
C THR A 504 -0.13 -2.32 11.95
N LEU A 505 -0.45 -2.93 10.82
CA LEU A 505 -1.78 -3.46 10.54
C LEU A 505 -2.15 -4.62 11.46
N ALA A 506 -1.22 -5.53 11.79
CA ALA A 506 -1.47 -6.62 12.71
C ALA A 506 -1.88 -6.09 14.10
N ILE A 507 -1.21 -5.05 14.60
CA ILE A 507 -1.57 -4.35 15.85
C ILE A 507 -3.00 -3.80 15.79
N ASN A 508 -3.35 -3.11 14.69
CA ASN A 508 -4.69 -2.59 14.50
C ASN A 508 -5.74 -3.71 14.45
N VAL A 509 -5.48 -4.78 13.69
CA VAL A 509 -6.38 -5.94 13.52
C VAL A 509 -6.60 -6.71 14.83
N LEU A 510 -5.58 -6.80 15.70
CA LEU A 510 -5.68 -7.47 17.00
C LEU A 510 -6.78 -6.87 17.88
N LEU A 511 -6.95 -5.53 17.85
CA LEU A 511 -8.02 -4.85 18.60
C LEU A 511 -9.41 -5.25 18.10
N TYR A 512 -9.62 -5.24 16.77
CA TYR A 512 -10.87 -5.68 16.16
C TYR A 512 -11.18 -7.13 16.53
N TRP A 513 -10.17 -8.02 16.46
CA TRP A 513 -10.34 -9.43 16.80
C TRP A 513 -10.73 -9.61 18.27
N GLY A 514 -10.06 -8.92 19.20
CA GLY A 514 -10.36 -8.98 20.64
C GLY A 514 -11.79 -8.58 20.95
N PHE A 515 -12.24 -7.43 20.45
CA PHE A 515 -13.62 -6.94 20.66
C PHE A 515 -14.67 -7.83 20.01
N ASN A 516 -14.42 -8.30 18.78
CA ASN A 516 -15.34 -9.21 18.08
C ASN A 516 -15.50 -10.53 18.85
N LYS A 517 -14.42 -11.08 19.44
CA LYS A 517 -14.45 -12.32 20.22
C LYS A 517 -15.21 -12.17 21.54
N ILE A 518 -15.05 -11.04 22.23
CA ILE A 518 -15.77 -10.75 23.48
C ILE A 518 -17.27 -10.65 23.25
N ASN A 519 -17.69 -10.02 22.15
CA ASN A 519 -19.11 -9.82 21.87
C ASN A 519 -19.81 -11.11 21.40
N TYR A 520 -19.12 -11.95 20.61
CA TYR A 520 -19.65 -13.26 20.16
C TYR A 520 -20.03 -14.17 21.33
N LYS A 521 -19.21 -14.19 22.40
CA LYS A 521 -19.49 -14.95 23.64
C LYS A 521 -20.72 -14.46 24.42
N LYS A 522 -21.17 -13.21 24.21
CA LYS A 522 -22.36 -12.67 24.89
C LYS A 522 -23.67 -13.03 24.16
N THR A 523 -23.63 -13.16 22.83
CA THR A 523 -24.79 -13.49 21.99
C THR A 523 -25.23 -14.96 22.04
N GLU A 524 -24.32 -15.91 22.31
CA GLU A 524 -24.66 -17.35 22.43
C GLU A 524 -25.52 -17.72 23.65
N LYS A 525 -25.89 -16.76 24.52
CA LYS A 525 -26.71 -17.01 25.73
C LYS A 525 -28.22 -16.91 25.55
N VAL A 526 -28.75 -16.77 24.33
CA VAL A 526 -30.21 -16.88 24.10
C VAL A 526 -30.58 -18.34 23.82
N LYS A 527 -30.81 -19.11 24.88
CA LYS A 527 -31.47 -20.43 24.77
C LYS A 527 -32.92 -20.22 24.30
N VAL A 528 -33.20 -20.52 23.04
CA VAL A 528 -34.59 -20.62 22.55
C VAL A 528 -35.19 -21.89 23.11
N TYR A 529 -36.03 -21.78 24.15
CA TYR A 529 -36.87 -22.88 24.60
C TYR A 529 -37.98 -23.09 23.56
N ARG A 530 -37.88 -24.17 22.77
CA ARG A 530 -38.97 -24.64 21.92
C ARG A 530 -40.07 -25.19 22.84
N LYS A 531 -41.24 -24.57 22.85
CA LYS A 531 -42.43 -25.12 23.53
C LYS A 531 -42.76 -26.48 22.91
N PRO A 532 -42.97 -27.56 23.68
CA PRO A 532 -43.44 -28.82 23.13
C PRO A 532 -44.87 -28.64 22.58
N SER A 533 -45.07 -29.05 21.33
CA SER A 533 -46.39 -29.09 20.70
C SER A 533 -47.25 -30.16 21.37
N ILE A 534 -48.39 -29.74 21.89
CA ILE A 534 -49.44 -30.61 22.43
C ILE A 534 -50.03 -31.38 21.24
N LEU A 535 -49.87 -32.71 21.26
CA LEU A 535 -50.63 -33.64 20.42
C LEU A 535 -52.05 -33.67 20.95
N ILE A 536 -53.00 -33.18 20.16
CA ILE A 536 -54.42 -33.45 20.36
C ILE A 536 -54.70 -34.76 19.63
N VAL A 537 -55.14 -35.76 20.39
CA VAL A 537 -55.57 -37.10 19.91
C VAL A 537 -56.93 -36.99 19.23
#